data_AF-A0A8B8YM12-F1
#
_entry.id   AF-A0A8B8YM12-F1
#
_cell.length_a   1.000
_cell.length_b   1.000
_cell.length_c   1.000
_cell.angle_alpha   90.00
_cell.angle_beta   90.00
_cell.angle_gamma   90.00
#
_symmetry.space_group_name_H-M   'P 1'
#
loop_
_entity.id
_entity.type
_entity.pdbx_description
1 polymer ?
#
loop_
_entity_poly.entity_id
_entity_poly.type
_entity_poly.pdbx_seq_one_letter_code
_entity_poly.pdbx_strand_id
1 'polypeptide(L)'
;QWKPGVLTTGPPDKEPSPKKFQPVPSILKKIFQDQEAAATTGVSQDLCYVKELGVRGNILRLLPDQGFFLYSESLSQACSRLQKLLSFNLSAIKDEEQLTMAQLGLDLGPNTYYNLGPELELALSLVQEPHVRGQATPKTGKMFALQSVPWPQGVLHFNLLDVAKRNNYPRKNLGLFLEILVKGGRASGVNFQLEDTCARLRRSLHASLLVVTLNPEQCHPPTRKRRAAIPASKASCKNLCHRHQLFISFRDLGWHKWIIAPKGFMANYCHGDCPFSLTTSLNSSNYAFMQALMHAIDPAVPQAVCIPTKLSPISMLYQDNDDNVILRHYENMVVDECGCG
;
A
#
# COMPACT_ATOMS: atom_id res chain seq x y z
N GLN A 1 10.54 22.33 -26.01
CA GLN A 1 10.66 20.86 -25.94
C GLN A 1 10.96 20.51 -24.49
N TRP A 2 9.91 20.31 -23.68
CA TRP A 2 10.08 19.95 -22.27
C TRP A 2 10.53 18.49 -22.20
N LYS A 3 11.78 18.24 -21.80
CA LYS A 3 12.19 16.91 -21.35
C LYS A 3 11.59 16.70 -19.95
N PRO A 4 10.84 15.62 -19.70
CA PRO A 4 10.44 15.29 -18.35
C PRO A 4 11.70 14.96 -17.55
N GLY A 5 12.08 15.83 -16.62
CA GLY A 5 13.05 15.53 -15.59
C GLY A 5 12.53 14.35 -14.78
N VAL A 6 13.41 13.40 -14.51
CA VAL A 6 13.15 12.20 -13.70
C VAL A 6 12.69 12.66 -12.31
N LEU A 7 11.39 12.62 -12.05
CA LEU A 7 10.81 12.68 -10.70
C LEU A 7 11.07 11.33 -10.05
N THR A 8 12.21 11.18 -9.36
CA THR A 8 12.55 9.96 -8.61
C THR A 8 11.58 9.65 -7.46
N THR A 9 10.63 10.55 -7.16
CA THR A 9 9.63 10.44 -6.10
C THR A 9 8.19 10.51 -6.62
N GLY A 10 7.96 10.44 -7.94
CA GLY A 10 6.63 10.48 -8.54
C GLY A 10 5.83 9.17 -8.37
N PRO A 11 4.55 9.15 -8.83
CA PRO A 11 3.79 7.92 -8.99
C PRO A 11 4.55 6.87 -9.83
N PRO A 12 4.15 5.57 -9.81
CA PRO A 12 4.95 4.51 -10.42
C PRO A 12 5.44 4.85 -11.83
N ASP A 13 6.70 4.50 -12.13
CA ASP A 13 7.41 4.84 -13.38
C ASP A 13 6.65 4.43 -14.67
N LYS A 14 5.68 3.53 -14.54
CA LYS A 14 4.66 3.21 -15.54
C LYS A 14 3.28 3.25 -14.91
N GLU A 15 2.36 3.97 -15.54
CA GLU A 15 0.96 4.03 -15.12
C GLU A 15 0.32 2.63 -15.17
N PRO A 16 -0.26 2.15 -14.06
CA PRO A 16 -1.00 0.90 -14.05
C PRO A 16 -2.30 0.99 -14.86
N SER A 17 -2.76 -0.16 -15.35
CA SER A 17 -4.00 -0.32 -16.11
C SER A 17 -4.76 -1.56 -15.64
N PRO A 18 -5.23 -1.60 -14.37
CA PRO A 18 -5.95 -2.74 -13.83
C PRO A 18 -7.26 -2.96 -14.60
N LYS A 19 -7.59 -4.22 -14.86
CA LYS A 19 -8.83 -4.58 -15.59
C LYS A 19 -10.08 -4.30 -14.77
N LYS A 20 -9.98 -4.45 -13.45
CA LYS A 20 -11.05 -4.21 -12.47
C LYS A 20 -10.45 -3.87 -11.11
N PHE A 21 -11.11 -2.97 -10.38
CA PHE A 21 -10.71 -2.70 -9.00
C PHE A 21 -11.04 -3.87 -8.07
N GLN A 22 -10.05 -4.29 -7.28
CA GLN A 22 -10.25 -5.22 -6.18
C GLN A 22 -10.92 -4.52 -4.99
N PRO A 23 -11.70 -5.25 -4.16
CA PRO A 23 -12.21 -4.70 -2.91
C PRO A 23 -11.06 -4.25 -1.99
N VAL A 24 -11.15 -3.02 -1.48
CA VAL A 24 -10.17 -2.51 -0.51
C VAL A 24 -10.49 -3.09 0.87
N PRO A 25 -9.53 -3.76 1.53
CA PRO A 25 -9.69 -4.21 2.92
C PRO A 25 -10.03 -3.05 3.86
N SER A 26 -10.90 -3.33 4.81
CA SER A 26 -11.31 -2.35 5.84
C SER A 26 -10.11 -1.77 6.60
N ILE A 27 -9.08 -2.58 6.86
CA ILE A 27 -7.85 -2.12 7.53
C ILE A 27 -7.09 -1.08 6.71
N LEU A 28 -6.88 -1.30 5.40
CA LEU A 28 -6.20 -0.33 4.54
C LEU A 28 -7.02 0.96 4.38
N LYS A 29 -8.34 0.81 4.25
CA LYS A 29 -9.25 1.96 4.19
C LYS A 29 -9.19 2.79 5.47
N LYS A 30 -9.19 2.14 6.64
CA LYS A 30 -9.09 2.80 7.94
C LYS A 30 -7.76 3.55 8.08
N ILE A 31 -6.64 2.89 7.80
CA ILE A 31 -5.31 3.51 7.87
C ILE A 31 -5.23 4.75 6.96
N PHE A 32 -5.73 4.63 5.72
CA PHE A 32 -5.76 5.76 4.79
C PHE A 32 -6.61 6.93 5.32
N GLN A 33 -7.80 6.66 5.86
CA GLN A 33 -8.69 7.68 6.41
C GLN A 33 -8.09 8.37 7.64
N ASP A 34 -7.46 7.61 8.54
CA ASP A 34 -6.79 8.14 9.73
C ASP A 34 -5.61 9.06 9.33
N GLN A 35 -4.88 8.70 8.28
CA GLN A 35 -3.80 9.53 7.72
C GLN A 35 -4.31 10.82 7.07
N GLU A 36 -5.40 10.77 6.28
CA GLU A 36 -6.01 11.98 5.72
C GLU A 36 -6.52 12.94 6.81
N ALA A 37 -7.08 12.39 7.90
CA ALA A 37 -7.52 13.18 9.06
C ALA A 37 -6.34 13.81 9.83
N ALA A 38 -5.22 13.11 9.94
CA ALA A 38 -4.01 13.66 10.56
C ALA A 38 -3.40 14.80 9.72
N ALA A 39 -3.38 14.65 8.39
CA ALA A 39 -2.89 15.67 7.47
C ALA A 39 -3.71 16.98 7.55
N THR A 40 -5.04 16.87 7.71
CA THR A 40 -5.93 18.04 7.85
C THR A 40 -5.82 18.75 9.20
N THR A 41 -5.47 18.03 10.26
CA THR A 41 -5.32 18.58 11.62
C THR A 41 -3.92 19.13 11.90
N GLY A 42 -2.97 18.97 10.97
CA GLY A 42 -1.59 19.46 11.12
C GLY A 42 -0.76 18.67 12.14
N VAL A 43 -1.24 17.48 12.54
CA VAL A 43 -0.53 16.61 13.48
C VAL A 43 0.59 15.89 12.73
N SER A 44 1.83 16.08 13.18
CA SER A 44 3.00 15.38 12.62
C SER A 44 2.93 13.89 12.97
N GLN A 45 2.55 13.05 12.01
CA GLN A 45 2.55 11.59 12.15
C GLN A 45 3.88 11.01 11.65
N ASP A 46 4.39 9.97 12.32
CA ASP A 46 5.51 9.18 11.80
C ASP A 46 5.01 8.32 10.63
N LEU A 47 5.25 8.77 9.40
CA LEU A 47 4.82 8.09 8.17
C LEU A 47 5.58 6.77 7.91
N CYS A 48 6.61 6.49 8.70
CA CYS A 48 7.38 5.26 8.67
C CYS A 48 6.97 4.29 9.77
N TYR A 49 5.84 4.53 10.42
CA TYR A 49 5.25 3.65 11.42
C TYR A 49 3.74 3.50 11.22
N VAL A 50 3.27 2.26 11.06
CA VAL A 50 1.86 1.93 10.92
C VAL A 50 1.29 1.59 12.29
N LYS A 51 0.64 2.56 12.92
CA LYS A 51 0.12 2.44 14.29
C LYS A 51 -0.90 1.32 14.46
N GLU A 52 -1.77 1.13 13.47
CA GLU A 52 -2.86 0.16 13.48
C GLU A 52 -2.34 -1.29 13.46
N LEU A 53 -1.14 -1.49 12.90
CA LEU A 53 -0.49 -2.79 12.79
C LEU A 53 0.68 -2.94 13.78
N GLY A 54 1.09 -1.87 14.44
CA GLY A 54 2.20 -1.87 15.41
C GLY A 54 3.58 -2.10 14.79
N VAL A 55 3.76 -1.84 13.49
CA VAL A 55 4.99 -2.17 12.75
C VAL A 55 5.60 -0.94 12.06
N ARG A 56 6.93 -0.95 11.91
CA ARG A 56 7.66 0.02 11.09
C ARG A 56 7.41 -0.27 9.61
N GLY A 57 7.15 0.76 8.82
CA GLY A 57 6.91 0.65 7.39
C GLY A 57 6.14 1.84 6.86
N ASN A 58 6.32 2.12 5.57
CA ASN A 58 5.69 3.24 4.87
C ASN A 58 4.94 2.80 3.60
N ILE A 59 5.04 1.51 3.23
CA ILE A 59 4.34 0.91 2.10
C ILE A 59 3.61 -0.34 2.59
N LEU A 60 2.29 -0.37 2.36
CA LEU A 60 1.45 -1.52 2.66
C LEU A 60 0.92 -2.08 1.34
N ARG A 61 0.96 -3.41 1.18
CA ARG A 61 0.41 -4.08 0.00
C ARG A 61 -0.48 -5.24 0.42
N LEU A 62 -1.64 -5.36 -0.20
CA LEU A 62 -2.45 -6.56 -0.16
C LEU A 62 -2.21 -7.34 -1.45
N LEU A 63 -1.53 -8.47 -1.35
CA LEU A 63 -1.27 -9.36 -2.47
C LEU A 63 -2.39 -10.41 -2.56
N PRO A 64 -3.11 -10.50 -3.68
CA PRO A 64 -4.15 -11.50 -3.85
C PRO A 64 -3.56 -12.90 -4.06
N ASP A 65 -4.31 -13.93 -3.66
CA ASP A 65 -3.99 -15.32 -3.98
C ASP A 65 -4.20 -15.59 -5.48
N GLN A 66 -3.14 -16.02 -6.16
CA GLN A 66 -3.11 -16.44 -7.57
C GLN A 66 -3.08 -17.97 -7.73
N GLY A 67 -3.28 -18.69 -6.63
CA GLY A 67 -3.29 -20.14 -6.57
C GLY A 67 -4.58 -20.79 -7.05
N PHE A 68 -4.71 -22.10 -6.83
CA PHE A 68 -5.83 -22.90 -7.32
C PHE A 68 -6.16 -24.08 -6.40
N PHE A 69 -7.43 -24.50 -6.42
CA PHE A 69 -7.86 -25.71 -5.72
C PHE A 69 -7.34 -26.96 -6.45
N LEU A 70 -6.90 -27.95 -5.67
CA LEU A 70 -6.61 -29.27 -6.20
C LEU A 70 -7.90 -30.08 -6.25
N TYR A 71 -8.20 -30.67 -7.41
CA TYR A 71 -9.32 -31.58 -7.57
C TYR A 71 -8.87 -33.00 -7.26
N SER A 72 -9.54 -33.65 -6.32
CA SER A 72 -9.44 -35.11 -6.17
C SER A 72 -10.36 -35.75 -7.21
N GLU A 73 -9.86 -36.72 -7.98
CA GLU A 73 -10.63 -37.41 -9.04
C GLU A 73 -11.81 -38.26 -8.52
N SER A 74 -12.02 -38.38 -7.21
CA SER A 74 -13.15 -39.13 -6.64
C SER A 74 -14.48 -38.35 -6.71
N LEU A 75 -15.06 -38.35 -7.91
CA LEU A 75 -16.32 -37.71 -8.31
C LEU A 75 -17.62 -38.23 -7.62
N SER A 76 -17.59 -38.85 -6.44
CA SER A 76 -18.83 -39.46 -5.90
C SER A 76 -18.94 -39.67 -4.40
N GLN A 77 -18.05 -39.13 -3.55
CA GLN A 77 -18.19 -39.24 -2.10
C GLN A 77 -17.86 -37.92 -1.41
N ALA A 78 -18.86 -37.38 -0.72
CA ALA A 78 -18.81 -36.40 0.36
C ALA A 78 -17.41 -35.80 0.63
N CYS A 79 -17.19 -34.56 0.18
CA CYS A 79 -15.92 -33.86 0.33
C CYS A 79 -15.57 -33.62 1.81
N SER A 80 -14.77 -34.53 2.37
CA SER A 80 -14.24 -34.45 3.73
C SER A 80 -12.94 -33.64 3.81
N ARG A 81 -12.31 -33.39 2.65
CA ARG A 81 -11.00 -32.76 2.52
C ARG A 81 -10.97 -31.82 1.31
N LEU A 82 -10.59 -30.57 1.56
CA LEU A 82 -10.37 -29.57 0.53
C LEU A 82 -8.89 -29.18 0.53
N GLN A 83 -8.28 -29.18 -0.66
CA GLN A 83 -6.87 -28.83 -0.81
C GLN A 83 -6.75 -27.66 -1.79
N LYS A 84 -5.92 -26.68 -1.43
CA LYS A 84 -5.65 -25.51 -2.25
C LYS A 84 -4.18 -25.17 -2.19
N LEU A 85 -3.59 -24.96 -3.38
CA LEU A 85 -2.30 -24.32 -3.51
C LEU A 85 -2.54 -22.81 -3.49
N LEU A 86 -1.97 -22.11 -2.51
CA LEU A 86 -1.96 -20.65 -2.45
C LEU A 86 -0.68 -20.13 -3.09
N SER A 87 -0.78 -19.03 -3.84
CA SER A 87 0.38 -18.41 -4.49
C SER A 87 0.32 -16.90 -4.39
N PHE A 88 1.39 -16.29 -3.87
CA PHE A 88 1.50 -14.84 -3.75
C PHE A 88 2.74 -14.35 -4.48
N ASN A 89 2.55 -13.38 -5.37
CA ASN A 89 3.62 -12.75 -6.12
C ASN A 89 4.38 -11.73 -5.24
N LEU A 90 5.56 -12.13 -4.74
CA LEU A 90 6.40 -11.25 -3.92
C LEU A 90 7.29 -10.34 -4.77
N SER A 91 7.28 -10.45 -6.11
CA SER A 91 8.08 -9.59 -6.98
C SER A 91 7.64 -8.12 -6.95
N ALA A 92 6.44 -7.84 -6.44
CA ALA A 92 5.95 -6.50 -6.15
C ALA A 92 6.73 -5.77 -5.03
N ILE A 93 7.50 -6.51 -4.22
CA ILE A 93 8.41 -5.95 -3.22
C ILE A 93 9.76 -5.70 -3.88
N LYS A 94 10.20 -4.45 -3.89
CA LYS A 94 11.50 -4.07 -4.48
C LYS A 94 12.66 -4.55 -3.60
N ASP A 95 13.83 -4.74 -4.20
CA ASP A 95 15.00 -5.29 -3.49
C ASP A 95 15.56 -4.33 -2.43
N GLU A 96 15.38 -3.01 -2.63
CA GLU A 96 15.71 -1.98 -1.65
C GLU A 96 14.73 -1.89 -0.47
N GLU A 97 13.57 -2.54 -0.55
CA GLU A 97 12.56 -2.51 0.51
C GLU A 97 12.78 -3.61 1.55
N GLN A 98 12.66 -3.24 2.83
CA GLN A 98 12.77 -4.19 3.93
C GLN A 98 11.38 -4.70 4.33
N LEU A 99 11.16 -6.01 4.22
CA LEU A 99 9.92 -6.65 4.68
C LEU A 99 9.85 -6.66 6.22
N THR A 100 8.90 -5.93 6.79
CA THR A 100 8.73 -5.80 8.25
C THR A 100 7.53 -6.57 8.78
N MET A 101 6.53 -6.85 7.93
CA MET A 101 5.37 -7.67 8.27
C MET A 101 4.90 -8.47 7.06
N ALA A 102 4.48 -9.71 7.29
CA ALA A 102 3.72 -10.49 6.32
C ALA A 102 2.65 -11.29 7.07
N GLN A 103 1.38 -11.07 6.75
CA GLN A 103 0.24 -11.68 7.42
C GLN A 103 -0.72 -12.26 6.39
N LEU A 104 -0.88 -13.57 6.41
CA LEU A 104 -1.86 -14.27 5.59
C LEU A 104 -3.23 -14.13 6.23
N GLY A 105 -4.19 -13.59 5.48
CA GLY A 105 -5.61 -13.63 5.80
C GLY A 105 -6.29 -14.76 5.02
N LEU A 106 -6.97 -15.67 5.73
CA LEU A 106 -7.86 -16.67 5.17
C LEU A 106 -9.29 -16.35 5.57
N ASP A 107 -10.07 -15.78 4.66
CA ASP A 107 -11.51 -15.56 4.84
C ASP A 107 -12.26 -16.85 4.59
N LEU A 108 -12.95 -17.36 5.61
CA LEU A 108 -13.74 -18.59 5.53
C LEU A 108 -15.25 -18.30 5.37
N GLY A 109 -15.63 -17.07 4.98
CA GLY A 109 -17.02 -16.66 4.82
C GLY A 109 -17.57 -15.89 6.02
N PRO A 110 -18.83 -15.43 5.95
CA PRO A 110 -19.35 -14.43 6.87
C PRO A 110 -19.39 -14.94 8.30
N ASN A 111 -18.94 -14.12 9.26
CA ASN A 111 -19.06 -14.43 10.68
C ASN A 111 -20.55 -14.40 11.08
N THR A 112 -21.21 -15.56 11.17
CA THR A 112 -22.64 -15.65 11.51
C THR A 112 -22.88 -16.61 12.65
N TYR A 113 -23.58 -16.13 13.69
CA TYR A 113 -23.95 -16.93 14.86
C TYR A 113 -25.09 -17.93 14.58
N TYR A 114 -25.91 -17.70 13.56
CA TYR A 114 -27.16 -18.44 13.36
C TYR A 114 -27.08 -19.64 12.39
N ASN A 115 -25.94 -19.82 11.70
CA ASN A 115 -25.73 -20.88 10.71
C ASN A 115 -24.40 -21.61 10.99
N LEU A 116 -24.30 -22.24 12.16
CA LEU A 116 -23.13 -23.03 12.54
C LEU A 116 -23.05 -24.26 11.62
N GLY A 117 -22.05 -24.26 10.75
CA GLY A 117 -21.64 -25.42 9.99
C GLY A 117 -20.58 -26.24 10.74
N PRO A 118 -19.96 -27.23 10.08
CA PRO A 118 -19.01 -28.13 10.72
C PRO A 118 -17.76 -27.42 11.21
N GLU A 119 -17.08 -28.04 12.19
CA GLU A 119 -15.73 -27.63 12.59
C GLU A 119 -14.75 -27.93 11.45
N LEU A 120 -13.91 -26.95 11.13
CA LEU A 120 -12.87 -27.07 10.11
C LEU A 120 -11.51 -27.19 10.79
N GLU A 121 -10.71 -28.16 10.36
CA GLU A 121 -9.32 -28.28 10.75
C GLU A 121 -8.43 -27.87 9.58
N LEU A 122 -7.74 -26.74 9.73
CA LEU A 122 -6.88 -26.14 8.73
C LEU A 122 -5.43 -26.50 9.01
N ALA A 123 -4.74 -27.03 8.01
CA ALA A 123 -3.31 -27.27 8.03
C ALA A 123 -2.62 -26.47 6.92
N LEU A 124 -1.57 -25.73 7.30
CA LEU A 124 -0.78 -24.90 6.39
C LEU A 124 0.67 -25.38 6.34
N SER A 125 1.16 -25.60 5.13
CA SER A 125 2.51 -26.09 4.85
C SER A 125 3.20 -25.26 3.78
N LEU A 126 4.53 -25.19 3.83
CA LEU A 126 5.31 -24.57 2.77
C LEU A 126 5.40 -25.45 1.54
N VAL A 127 5.41 -24.87 0.34
CA VAL A 127 5.64 -25.60 -0.91
C VAL A 127 7.13 -25.57 -1.24
N GLN A 128 7.76 -26.74 -1.42
CA GLN A 128 9.20 -26.84 -1.68
C GLN A 128 9.56 -26.72 -3.17
N GLU A 129 8.71 -27.22 -4.06
CA GLU A 129 8.92 -27.20 -5.52
C GLU A 129 7.64 -26.71 -6.21
N PRO A 130 7.74 -25.88 -7.28
CA PRO A 130 6.57 -25.48 -8.04
C PRO A 130 5.90 -26.70 -8.67
N HIS A 131 4.57 -26.70 -8.65
CA HIS A 131 3.76 -27.81 -9.15
C HIS A 131 4.05 -28.09 -10.64
N VAL A 132 4.55 -29.28 -10.95
CA VAL A 132 4.73 -29.75 -12.33
C VAL A 132 3.41 -30.33 -12.84
N ARG A 133 2.97 -29.88 -14.02
CA ARG A 133 1.72 -30.35 -14.66
C ARG A 133 1.81 -31.88 -14.85
N GLY A 134 0.95 -32.64 -14.17
CA GLY A 134 0.94 -34.12 -14.19
C GLY A 134 1.17 -34.80 -12.82
N GLN A 135 1.51 -34.05 -11.76
CA GLN A 135 1.63 -34.57 -10.40
C GLN A 135 0.38 -34.26 -9.56
N ALA A 136 -0.13 -35.22 -8.79
CA ALA A 136 -1.41 -35.09 -8.07
C ALA A 136 -1.35 -34.17 -6.83
N THR A 137 -0.18 -34.07 -6.18
CA THR A 137 0.03 -33.21 -5.01
C THR A 137 1.44 -32.62 -5.03
N PRO A 138 1.61 -31.31 -4.77
CA PRO A 138 2.93 -30.69 -4.68
C PRO A 138 3.69 -31.27 -3.49
N LYS A 139 5.03 -31.34 -3.59
CA LYS A 139 5.87 -31.70 -2.44
C LYS A 139 5.75 -30.60 -1.37
N THR A 140 5.02 -30.92 -0.31
CA THR A 140 4.89 -30.06 0.86
C THR A 140 6.10 -30.22 1.77
N GLY A 141 6.66 -29.10 2.20
CA GLY A 141 7.65 -29.04 3.26
C GLY A 141 7.01 -29.05 4.64
N LYS A 142 7.68 -28.40 5.59
CA LYS A 142 7.27 -28.36 7.00
C LYS A 142 5.92 -27.63 7.16
N MET A 143 4.99 -28.28 7.88
CA MET A 143 3.77 -27.64 8.37
C MET A 143 4.13 -26.60 9.43
N PHE A 144 3.54 -25.41 9.33
CA PHE A 144 3.82 -24.32 10.25
C PHE A 144 2.58 -23.83 11.02
N ALA A 145 1.38 -24.24 10.61
CA ALA A 145 0.16 -23.99 11.37
C ALA A 145 -0.84 -25.14 11.23
N LEU A 146 -1.48 -25.48 12.35
CA LEU A 146 -2.63 -26.39 12.44
C LEU A 146 -3.65 -25.73 13.38
N GLN A 147 -4.86 -25.49 12.92
CA GLN A 147 -5.89 -24.80 13.70
C GLN A 147 -7.27 -25.40 13.43
N SER A 148 -8.03 -25.67 14.50
CA SER A 148 -9.45 -26.02 14.40
C SER A 148 -10.32 -24.80 14.69
N VAL A 149 -11.30 -24.53 13.84
CA VAL A 149 -12.22 -23.39 13.97
C VAL A 149 -13.66 -23.80 13.66
N PRO A 150 -14.66 -23.21 14.32
CA PRO A 150 -16.03 -23.34 13.87
C PRO A 150 -16.17 -22.68 12.50
N TRP A 151 -17.10 -23.11 11.65
CA TRP A 151 -17.39 -22.45 10.38
C TRP A 151 -18.85 -22.04 10.31
N PRO A 152 -19.18 -20.82 9.83
CA PRO A 152 -18.29 -19.79 9.28
C PRO A 152 -17.71 -18.81 10.33
N GLN A 153 -16.46 -18.35 10.13
CA GLN A 153 -15.64 -17.64 11.16
C GLN A 153 -15.05 -16.29 10.72
N GLY A 154 -15.30 -15.83 9.49
CA GLY A 154 -14.62 -14.65 8.94
C GLY A 154 -13.15 -14.92 8.64
N VAL A 155 -12.31 -13.90 8.83
CA VAL A 155 -10.89 -13.91 8.45
C VAL A 155 -10.00 -14.44 9.58
N LEU A 156 -9.29 -15.52 9.31
CA LEU A 156 -8.20 -16.02 10.14
C LEU A 156 -6.87 -15.39 9.70
N HIS A 157 -6.03 -15.03 10.66
CA HIS A 157 -4.75 -14.38 10.39
C HIS A 157 -3.57 -15.26 10.82
N PHE A 158 -2.57 -15.42 9.95
CA PHE A 158 -1.34 -16.18 10.22
C PHE A 158 -0.12 -15.31 9.94
N ASN A 159 0.82 -15.25 10.88
CA ASN A 159 2.09 -14.53 10.69
C ASN A 159 3.02 -15.35 9.81
N LEU A 160 3.45 -14.76 8.68
CA LEU A 160 4.35 -15.37 7.70
C LEU A 160 5.66 -14.59 7.52
N LEU A 161 6.01 -13.68 8.44
CA LEU A 161 7.19 -12.82 8.27
C LEU A 161 8.48 -13.63 8.03
N ASP A 162 8.78 -14.59 8.89
CA ASP A 162 10.01 -15.40 8.79
C ASP A 162 10.01 -16.30 7.55
N VAL A 163 8.82 -16.78 7.17
CA VAL A 163 8.59 -17.61 6.00
C VAL A 163 8.83 -16.81 4.71
N ALA A 164 8.25 -15.62 4.62
CA ALA A 164 8.38 -14.73 3.47
C ALA A 164 9.82 -14.22 3.31
N LYS A 165 10.49 -13.87 4.42
CA LYS A 165 11.91 -13.49 4.40
C LYS A 165 12.82 -14.59 3.86
N ARG A 166 12.58 -15.85 4.24
CA ARG A 166 13.39 -17.00 3.81
C ARG A 166 13.16 -17.38 2.35
N ASN A 167 11.93 -17.20 1.84
CA ASN A 167 11.56 -17.47 0.44
C ASN A 167 11.92 -16.34 -0.54
N ASN A 168 12.57 -15.27 -0.07
CA ASN A 168 12.90 -14.11 -0.91
C ASN A 168 14.07 -14.36 -1.90
N TYR A 169 14.60 -15.59 -1.98
CA TYR A 169 15.64 -16.01 -2.91
C TYR A 169 15.32 -17.42 -3.43
N PRO A 170 15.21 -17.71 -4.75
CA PRO A 170 15.43 -16.85 -5.93
C PRO A 170 14.18 -16.58 -6.79
N ARG A 171 12.96 -17.00 -6.38
CA ARG A 171 11.77 -17.00 -7.27
C ARG A 171 10.72 -15.93 -7.00
N LYS A 172 10.94 -15.01 -6.03
CA LYS A 172 10.02 -13.92 -5.61
C LYS A 172 8.53 -14.31 -5.64
N ASN A 173 8.21 -15.53 -5.21
CA ASN A 173 6.87 -16.09 -5.18
C ASN A 173 6.74 -16.96 -3.94
N LEU A 174 5.70 -16.74 -3.15
CA LEU A 174 5.41 -17.52 -1.96
C LEU A 174 4.32 -18.54 -2.27
N GLY A 175 4.68 -19.82 -2.29
CA GLY A 175 3.75 -20.94 -2.41
C GLY A 175 3.43 -21.53 -1.04
N LEU A 176 2.15 -21.64 -0.71
CA LEU A 176 1.67 -22.34 0.48
C LEU A 176 0.69 -23.43 0.08
N PHE A 177 0.68 -24.52 0.83
CA PHE A 177 -0.29 -25.59 0.68
C PHE A 177 -1.26 -25.51 1.84
N LEU A 178 -2.54 -25.30 1.52
CA LEU A 178 -3.64 -25.27 2.46
C LEU A 178 -4.47 -26.55 2.33
N GLU A 179 -4.62 -27.23 3.44
CA GLU A 179 -5.51 -28.38 3.58
C GLU A 179 -6.58 -28.05 4.62
N ILE A 180 -7.83 -28.30 4.27
CA ILE A 180 -8.99 -28.09 5.15
C ILE A 180 -9.72 -29.42 5.27
N LEU A 181 -9.77 -29.95 6.49
CA LEU A 181 -10.55 -31.13 6.83
C LEU A 181 -11.87 -30.69 7.46
N VAL A 182 -12.97 -31.24 6.94
CA VAL A 182 -14.32 -30.98 7.45
C VAL A 182 -14.65 -32.06 8.47
N LYS A 183 -14.68 -31.71 9.76
CA LYS A 183 -15.06 -32.65 10.82
C LYS A 183 -16.58 -32.85 10.78
N GLY A 184 -17.01 -34.05 10.41
CA GLY A 184 -18.43 -34.44 10.40
C GLY A 184 -18.97 -34.52 11.82
N GLY A 185 -19.77 -33.54 12.23
CA GLY A 185 -20.39 -33.52 13.55
C GLY A 185 -21.51 -34.56 13.66
N ARG A 186 -21.31 -35.61 14.47
CA ARG A 186 -22.42 -36.48 14.93
C ARG A 186 -23.33 -35.79 15.95
N ALA A 187 -23.04 -34.55 16.37
CA ALA A 187 -23.55 -33.97 17.60
C ALA A 187 -24.85 -33.14 17.48
N SER A 188 -25.38 -32.86 16.28
CA SER A 188 -26.53 -31.92 16.17
C SER A 188 -27.75 -32.40 15.37
N GLY A 189 -27.82 -33.64 14.89
CA GLY A 189 -29.04 -34.14 14.23
C GLY A 189 -29.46 -33.41 12.94
N VAL A 190 -28.61 -32.50 12.43
CA VAL A 190 -28.80 -31.80 11.15
C VAL A 190 -28.01 -32.56 10.08
N ASN A 191 -28.71 -33.14 9.10
CA ASN A 191 -28.09 -33.74 7.92
C ASN A 191 -27.53 -32.63 7.02
N PHE A 192 -26.30 -32.21 7.26
CA PHE A 192 -25.58 -31.39 6.29
C PHE A 192 -25.19 -32.27 5.09
N GLN A 193 -25.75 -31.99 3.91
CA GLN A 193 -25.25 -32.59 2.67
C GLN A 193 -23.81 -32.09 2.47
N LEU A 194 -22.82 -32.96 2.74
CA LEU A 194 -21.39 -32.62 2.73
C LEU A 194 -20.92 -32.00 1.39
N GLU A 195 -21.60 -32.35 0.30
CA GLU A 195 -21.31 -31.87 -1.05
C GLU A 195 -21.61 -30.36 -1.22
N ASP A 196 -22.71 -29.87 -0.62
CA ASP A 196 -23.04 -28.44 -0.61
C ASP A 196 -22.06 -27.65 0.28
N THR A 197 -21.64 -28.22 1.41
CA THR A 197 -20.69 -27.58 2.33
C THR A 197 -19.35 -27.25 1.66
N CYS A 198 -18.73 -28.20 0.95
CA CYS A 198 -17.48 -27.92 0.24
C CYS A 198 -17.67 -26.94 -0.92
N ALA A 199 -18.79 -27.02 -1.65
CA ALA A 199 -19.08 -26.06 -2.71
C ALA A 199 -19.25 -24.63 -2.17
N ARG A 200 -19.86 -24.47 -1.00
CA ARG A 200 -19.98 -23.19 -0.29
C ARG A 200 -18.64 -22.70 0.25
N LEU A 201 -17.86 -23.60 0.86
CA LEU A 201 -16.53 -23.27 1.38
C LEU A 201 -15.59 -22.83 0.26
N ARG A 202 -15.58 -23.51 -0.89
CA ARG A 202 -14.79 -23.11 -2.08
C ARG A 202 -15.13 -21.71 -2.58
N ARG A 203 -16.42 -21.35 -2.56
CA ARG A 203 -16.91 -20.02 -2.98
C ARG A 203 -16.61 -18.92 -1.97
N SER A 204 -16.54 -19.28 -0.69
CA SER A 204 -16.33 -18.32 0.41
C SER A 204 -14.85 -18.15 0.76
N LEU A 205 -14.00 -19.13 0.42
CA LEU A 205 -12.58 -19.12 0.74
C LEU A 205 -11.83 -18.10 -0.12
N HIS A 206 -11.47 -16.98 0.50
CA HIS A 206 -10.58 -15.99 -0.08
C HIS A 206 -9.29 -15.90 0.73
N ALA A 207 -8.16 -15.88 0.05
CA ALA A 207 -6.86 -15.74 0.67
C ALA A 207 -6.18 -14.48 0.15
N SER A 208 -5.51 -13.75 1.05
CA SER A 208 -4.72 -12.57 0.71
C SER A 208 -3.53 -12.45 1.66
N LEU A 209 -2.44 -11.87 1.18
CA LEU A 209 -1.25 -11.64 1.97
C LEU A 209 -1.05 -10.14 2.16
N LEU A 210 -1.28 -9.65 3.38
CA LEU A 210 -0.96 -8.29 3.75
C LEU A 210 0.52 -8.21 4.10
N VAL A 211 1.26 -7.39 3.38
CA VAL A 211 2.68 -7.12 3.63
C VAL A 211 2.89 -5.65 3.96
N VAL A 212 3.81 -5.40 4.89
CA VAL A 212 4.30 -4.06 5.19
C VAL A 212 5.80 -4.04 4.92
N THR A 213 6.24 -3.04 4.17
CA THR A 213 7.65 -2.84 3.86
C THR A 213 8.09 -1.43 4.25
N LEU A 214 9.38 -1.34 4.56
CA LEU A 214 10.06 -0.09 4.88
C LEU A 214 11.04 0.22 3.76
N ASN A 215 10.83 1.35 3.08
CA ASN A 215 11.82 1.87 2.14
C ASN A 215 12.77 2.80 2.90
N PRO A 216 14.05 2.43 3.08
CA PRO A 216 15.01 3.23 3.84
C PRO A 216 15.25 4.61 3.23
N GLU A 217 15.18 4.74 1.90
CA GLU A 217 15.36 6.01 1.20
C GLU A 217 14.26 7.02 1.54
N GLN A 218 13.06 6.53 1.84
CA GLN A 218 11.92 7.37 2.24
C GLN A 218 11.80 7.50 3.76
N CYS A 219 12.50 6.64 4.51
CA CYS A 219 12.41 6.54 5.96
C CYS A 219 13.73 6.83 6.64
N HIS A 220 14.34 7.95 6.26
CA HIS A 220 15.56 8.45 6.88
C HIS A 220 15.29 8.90 8.33
N PRO A 221 16.20 8.61 9.29
CA PRO A 221 16.16 9.24 10.60
C PRO A 221 16.27 10.76 10.40
N PRO A 222 15.48 11.57 11.13
CA PRO A 222 15.34 12.99 10.84
C PRO A 222 16.70 13.69 10.96
N THR A 223 17.32 14.01 9.82
CA THR A 223 18.38 15.01 9.79
C THR A 223 17.74 16.33 10.21
N ARG A 224 18.39 17.03 11.15
CA ARG A 224 17.93 18.29 11.76
C ARG A 224 17.21 19.16 10.72
N LYS A 225 15.87 19.23 10.80
CA LYS A 225 15.07 20.19 10.02
C LYS A 225 15.69 21.58 10.28
N ARG A 226 16.09 22.27 9.21
CA ARG A 226 16.43 23.69 9.30
C ARG A 226 15.21 24.39 9.91
N ARG A 227 15.45 25.22 10.93
CA ARG A 227 14.40 25.92 11.67
C ARG A 227 13.53 26.70 10.69
N ALA A 228 12.22 26.61 10.88
CA ALA A 228 11.26 27.42 10.16
C ALA A 228 11.62 28.90 10.33
N ALA A 229 11.67 29.62 9.22
CA ALA A 229 11.70 31.08 9.26
C ALA A 229 10.34 31.59 9.77
N ILE A 230 10.40 32.69 10.52
CA ILE A 230 9.24 33.35 11.14
C ILE A 230 8.23 33.72 10.03
N PRO A 231 6.91 33.51 10.23
CA PRO A 231 5.92 33.86 9.23
C PRO A 231 5.98 35.36 8.91
N ALA A 232 6.34 35.69 7.67
CA ALA A 232 6.30 37.05 7.16
C ALA A 232 4.85 37.54 6.99
N SER A 233 4.63 38.81 7.30
CA SER A 233 3.32 39.47 7.25
C SER A 233 2.68 39.39 5.87
N LYS A 234 1.36 39.14 5.83
CA LYS A 234 0.51 39.20 4.63
C LYS A 234 0.46 40.62 4.06
N ALA A 235 1.50 41.04 3.33
CA ALA A 235 1.42 42.19 2.46
C ALA A 235 0.78 41.74 1.13
N SER A 236 -0.45 42.19 0.89
CA SER A 236 -1.14 41.98 -0.39
C SER A 236 -0.52 42.87 -1.46
N CYS A 237 0.54 42.38 -2.11
CA CYS A 237 0.93 42.83 -3.43
C CYS A 237 0.70 41.63 -4.35
N LYS A 238 -0.33 41.71 -5.21
CA LYS A 238 -0.78 40.60 -6.10
C LYS A 238 0.31 40.02 -6.99
N ASN A 239 1.45 40.71 -7.14
CA ASN A 239 2.55 40.30 -8.00
C ASN A 239 3.74 39.68 -7.25
N LEU A 240 3.80 39.69 -5.92
CA LEU A 240 4.96 39.13 -5.17
C LEU A 240 4.89 37.61 -5.05
N CYS A 241 6.03 36.94 -4.87
CA CYS A 241 6.10 35.49 -4.67
C CYS A 241 5.20 35.00 -3.53
N HIS A 242 4.19 34.21 -3.86
CA HIS A 242 3.30 33.58 -2.89
C HIS A 242 2.77 32.22 -3.39
N ARG A 243 2.15 31.50 -2.46
CA ARG A 243 1.48 30.23 -2.76
C ARG A 243 0.10 30.50 -3.38
N HIS A 244 -0.14 29.88 -4.51
CA HIS A 244 -1.41 29.87 -5.23
C HIS A 244 -2.09 28.52 -5.07
N GLN A 245 -3.42 28.53 -5.01
CA GLN A 245 -4.21 27.31 -4.91
C GLN A 245 -4.27 26.61 -6.26
N LEU A 246 -4.03 25.30 -6.25
CA LEU A 246 -4.17 24.43 -7.40
C LEU A 246 -4.68 23.08 -6.92
N PHE A 247 -5.86 22.71 -7.39
CA PHE A 247 -6.41 21.38 -7.16
C PHE A 247 -6.07 20.48 -8.34
N ILE A 248 -5.43 19.36 -8.07
CA ILE A 248 -5.15 18.32 -9.06
C ILE A 248 -6.20 17.23 -8.92
N SER A 249 -7.02 17.05 -9.95
CA SER A 249 -7.95 15.93 -10.07
C SER A 249 -7.27 14.77 -10.79
N PHE A 250 -7.25 13.59 -10.17
CA PHE A 250 -6.76 12.38 -10.84
C PHE A 250 -7.68 11.91 -11.97
N ARG A 251 -8.90 12.44 -12.04
CA ARG A 251 -9.76 12.21 -13.20
C ARG A 251 -9.20 12.88 -14.44
N ASP A 252 -8.76 14.13 -14.31
CA ASP A 252 -8.29 14.98 -15.41
C ASP A 252 -6.96 14.47 -15.98
N LEU A 253 -6.15 13.83 -15.12
CA LEU A 253 -4.93 13.12 -15.50
C LEU A 253 -5.19 11.71 -16.06
N GLY A 254 -6.43 11.21 -16.03
CA GLY A 254 -6.74 9.82 -16.42
C GLY A 254 -6.34 8.76 -15.38
N TRP A 255 -5.72 9.15 -14.27
CA TRP A 255 -5.21 8.24 -13.23
C TRP A 255 -6.28 7.64 -12.32
N HIS A 256 -7.50 8.16 -12.34
CA HIS A 256 -8.67 7.57 -11.65
C HIS A 256 -8.95 6.10 -12.03
N LYS A 257 -8.34 5.60 -13.11
CA LYS A 257 -8.42 4.20 -13.56
C LYS A 257 -7.60 3.23 -12.70
N TRP A 258 -6.62 3.74 -11.94
CA TRP A 258 -5.76 2.91 -11.09
C TRP A 258 -5.59 3.48 -9.67
N ILE A 259 -5.79 4.78 -9.48
CA ILE A 259 -5.86 5.40 -8.15
C ILE A 259 -7.26 5.21 -7.56
N ILE A 260 -7.31 4.55 -6.40
CA ILE A 260 -8.54 4.33 -5.65
C ILE A 260 -8.87 5.58 -4.82
N ALA A 261 -7.89 6.11 -4.08
CA ALA A 261 -8.01 7.32 -3.26
C ALA A 261 -6.65 8.03 -3.07
N PRO A 262 -6.63 9.36 -2.84
CA PRO A 262 -7.76 10.28 -2.92
C PRO A 262 -8.24 10.45 -4.37
N LYS A 263 -9.31 11.22 -4.61
CA LYS A 263 -9.75 11.53 -5.99
C LYS A 263 -9.00 12.71 -6.62
N GLY A 264 -8.34 13.48 -5.77
CA GLY A 264 -7.53 14.63 -6.11
C GLY A 264 -7.07 15.30 -4.82
N PHE A 265 -6.19 16.27 -4.93
CA PHE A 265 -5.64 16.96 -3.77
C PHE A 265 -5.25 18.40 -4.11
N MET A 266 -5.13 19.24 -3.10
CA MET A 266 -4.70 20.64 -3.25
C MET A 266 -3.18 20.70 -3.30
N ALA A 267 -2.60 20.52 -4.48
CA ALA A 267 -1.15 20.56 -4.69
C ALA A 267 -0.55 21.94 -4.41
N ASN A 268 -1.30 23.01 -4.76
CA ASN A 268 -0.80 24.38 -4.79
C ASN A 268 0.42 24.58 -5.71
N TYR A 269 0.81 25.82 -5.97
CA TYR A 269 2.05 26.14 -6.68
C TYR A 269 2.59 27.50 -6.24
N CYS A 270 3.88 27.76 -6.51
CA CYS A 270 4.52 29.03 -6.22
C CYS A 270 4.55 29.90 -7.47
N HIS A 271 4.11 31.15 -7.33
CA HIS A 271 4.16 32.12 -8.41
C HIS A 271 4.19 33.56 -7.88
N GLY A 272 4.86 34.43 -8.65
CA GLY A 272 5.06 35.84 -8.35
C GLY A 272 6.54 36.24 -8.44
N ASP A 273 6.76 37.55 -8.34
CA ASP A 273 8.05 38.19 -8.51
C ASP A 273 8.88 38.13 -7.22
N CYS A 274 10.19 38.03 -7.41
CA CYS A 274 11.20 38.06 -6.36
C CYS A 274 12.11 39.28 -6.55
N PRO A 275 11.64 40.50 -6.21
CA PRO A 275 12.45 41.71 -6.33
C PRO A 275 13.47 41.80 -5.19
N PHE A 276 14.64 42.38 -5.50
CA PHE A 276 15.76 42.53 -4.57
C PHE A 276 15.36 43.15 -3.22
N SER A 277 14.49 44.17 -3.22
CA SER A 277 14.06 44.93 -2.03
C SER A 277 13.25 44.14 -1.00
N LEU A 278 12.79 42.93 -1.32
CA LEU A 278 11.88 42.14 -0.46
C LEU A 278 12.39 40.71 -0.19
N THR A 279 13.55 40.34 -0.71
CA THR A 279 14.13 38.99 -0.58
C THR A 279 14.31 38.57 0.89
N THR A 280 14.71 39.48 1.79
CA THR A 280 14.82 39.19 3.24
C THR A 280 13.47 38.90 3.92
N SER A 281 12.35 39.36 3.35
CA SER A 281 11.00 39.16 3.88
C SER A 281 10.25 37.96 3.28
N LEU A 282 10.79 37.31 2.25
CA LEU A 282 10.13 36.24 1.48
C LEU A 282 10.76 34.85 1.70
N ASN A 283 11.27 34.56 2.90
CA ASN A 283 11.94 33.29 3.23
C ASN A 283 13.02 32.89 2.20
N SER A 284 13.77 33.88 1.69
CA SER A 284 14.78 33.69 0.65
C SER A 284 16.06 33.08 1.22
N SER A 285 16.73 32.24 0.42
CA SER A 285 18.09 31.81 0.74
C SER A 285 19.08 32.99 0.60
N ASN A 286 20.23 32.94 1.29
CA ASN A 286 21.30 33.92 1.10
C ASN A 286 21.81 33.93 -0.35
N TYR A 287 21.81 32.77 -1.02
CA TYR A 287 22.17 32.68 -2.42
C TYR A 287 21.20 33.46 -3.31
N ALA A 288 19.89 33.25 -3.10
CA ALA A 288 18.84 33.98 -3.82
C ALA A 288 18.85 35.49 -3.53
N PHE A 289 19.21 35.90 -2.31
CA PHE A 289 19.45 37.30 -1.97
C PHE A 289 20.61 37.89 -2.80
N MET A 290 21.76 37.21 -2.82
CA MET A 290 22.93 37.65 -3.58
C MET A 290 22.67 37.65 -5.09
N GLN A 291 21.93 36.66 -5.60
CA GLN A 291 21.52 36.60 -7.00
C GLN A 291 20.61 37.77 -7.38
N ALA A 292 19.63 38.12 -6.53
CA ALA A 292 18.77 39.27 -6.77
C ALA A 292 19.55 40.60 -6.73
N LEU A 293 20.55 40.72 -5.85
CA LEU A 293 21.45 41.88 -5.82
C LEU A 293 22.29 41.97 -7.11
N MET A 294 22.88 40.86 -7.54
CA MET A 294 23.68 40.82 -8.76
C MET A 294 22.85 41.12 -9.99
N HIS A 295 21.63 40.59 -10.08
CA HIS A 295 20.69 40.91 -11.16
C HIS A 295 20.36 42.41 -11.24
N ALA A 296 20.26 43.09 -10.10
CA ALA A 296 20.02 44.53 -10.06
C ALA A 296 21.21 45.38 -10.55
N ILE A 297 22.42 44.83 -10.49
CA ILE A 297 23.68 45.47 -10.94
C ILE A 297 23.97 45.12 -12.40
N ASP A 298 23.83 43.85 -12.74
CA ASP A 298 24.04 43.28 -14.07
C ASP A 298 22.83 42.41 -14.47
N PRO A 299 21.94 42.94 -15.34
CA PRO A 299 20.78 42.20 -15.83
C PRO A 299 21.11 40.91 -16.60
N ALA A 300 22.38 40.65 -16.94
CA ALA A 300 22.80 39.37 -17.52
C ALA A 300 22.72 38.21 -16.51
N VAL A 301 22.81 38.49 -15.21
CA VAL A 301 22.58 37.49 -14.16
C VAL A 301 21.07 37.21 -14.08
N PRO A 302 20.59 35.96 -14.06
CA PRO A 302 19.16 35.69 -13.97
C PRO A 302 18.53 36.17 -12.65
N GLN A 303 17.30 36.67 -12.71
CA GLN A 303 16.53 37.01 -11.51
C GLN A 303 16.22 35.76 -10.67
N ALA A 304 16.19 35.90 -9.34
CA ALA A 304 15.70 34.86 -8.44
C ALA A 304 14.25 34.49 -8.75
N VAL A 305 13.89 33.21 -8.58
CA VAL A 305 12.56 32.69 -8.95
C VAL A 305 11.75 32.27 -7.73
N CYS A 306 10.42 32.32 -7.85
CA CYS A 306 9.52 31.88 -6.78
C CYS A 306 9.42 30.34 -6.76
N ILE A 307 9.92 29.71 -5.70
CA ILE A 307 10.00 28.25 -5.55
C ILE A 307 9.34 27.76 -4.25
N PRO A 308 8.95 26.46 -4.17
CA PRO A 308 8.52 25.86 -2.93
C PRO A 308 9.67 25.79 -1.92
N THR A 309 9.44 26.29 -0.70
CA THR A 309 10.42 26.22 0.40
C THR A 309 10.04 25.17 1.44
N LYS A 310 8.77 24.75 1.46
CA LYS A 310 8.27 23.67 2.29
C LYS A 310 7.20 22.89 1.54
N LEU A 311 7.35 21.57 1.53
CA LEU A 311 6.41 20.66 0.92
C LEU A 311 5.91 19.63 1.94
N SER A 312 4.66 19.22 1.80
CA SER A 312 4.05 18.15 2.57
C SER A 312 3.75 16.92 1.69
N PRO A 313 3.72 15.71 2.30
CA PRO A 313 3.43 14.47 1.59
C PRO A 313 1.92 14.26 1.40
N ILE A 314 1.55 13.32 0.53
CA ILE A 314 0.19 12.76 0.46
C ILE A 314 0.22 11.23 0.57
N SER A 315 -0.82 10.66 1.16
CA SER A 315 -1.09 9.22 1.11
C SER A 315 -1.88 8.89 -0.15
N MET A 316 -1.54 7.78 -0.81
CA MET A 316 -2.25 7.29 -1.99
C MET A 316 -2.55 5.81 -1.84
N LEU A 317 -3.80 5.46 -2.09
CA LEU A 317 -4.30 4.10 -2.20
C LEU A 317 -4.58 3.81 -3.68
N TYR A 318 -3.90 2.82 -4.25
CA TYR A 318 -4.00 2.48 -5.67
C TYR A 318 -3.88 0.98 -5.91
N GLN A 319 -4.15 0.56 -7.15
CA GLN A 319 -3.99 -0.82 -7.60
C GLN A 319 -2.99 -0.91 -8.74
N ASP A 320 -2.11 -1.90 -8.70
CA ASP A 320 -1.15 -2.18 -9.76
C ASP A 320 -1.70 -3.16 -10.82
N ASN A 321 -0.84 -3.58 -11.76
CA ASN A 321 -1.23 -4.50 -12.83
C ASN A 321 -1.37 -5.96 -12.37
N ASP A 322 -0.85 -6.30 -11.19
CA ASP A 322 -0.93 -7.64 -10.59
C ASP A 322 -2.12 -7.74 -9.60
N ASP A 323 -3.03 -6.77 -9.66
CA ASP A 323 -4.18 -6.61 -8.79
C ASP A 323 -3.83 -6.40 -7.30
N ASN A 324 -2.60 -5.99 -7.00
CA ASN A 324 -2.20 -5.65 -5.63
C ASN A 324 -2.81 -4.31 -5.23
N VAL A 325 -3.44 -4.26 -4.07
CA VAL A 325 -3.93 -3.00 -3.47
C VAL A 325 -2.81 -2.43 -2.60
N ILE A 326 -2.35 -1.23 -2.92
CA ILE A 326 -1.16 -0.61 -2.34
C ILE A 326 -1.53 0.71 -1.68
N LEU A 327 -1.14 0.87 -0.42
CA LEU A 327 -1.16 2.14 0.29
C LEU A 327 0.28 2.63 0.46
N ARG A 328 0.59 3.81 -0.07
CA ARG A 328 1.93 4.40 -0.04
C ARG A 328 1.87 5.91 0.18
N HIS A 329 2.92 6.44 0.82
CA HIS A 329 3.14 7.86 0.97
C HIS A 329 4.08 8.39 -0.11
N TYR A 330 3.72 9.52 -0.68
CA TYR A 330 4.51 10.26 -1.65
C TYR A 330 4.92 11.59 -1.02
N GLU A 331 6.22 11.78 -0.84
CA GLU A 331 6.78 13.02 -0.32
C GLU A 331 6.79 14.13 -1.36
N ASN A 332 6.86 15.38 -0.88
CA ASN A 332 7.05 16.55 -1.71
C ASN A 332 5.93 16.80 -2.74
N MET A 333 4.68 16.53 -2.36
CA MET A 333 3.53 16.58 -3.27
C MET A 333 2.68 17.84 -3.13
N VAL A 334 2.63 18.44 -1.94
CA VAL A 334 1.82 19.65 -1.66
C VAL A 334 2.75 20.79 -1.26
N VAL A 335 2.62 21.94 -1.92
CA VAL A 335 3.33 23.16 -1.53
C VAL A 335 2.64 23.78 -0.32
N ASP A 336 3.37 23.88 0.80
CA ASP A 336 2.91 24.54 2.03
C ASP A 336 3.32 26.02 2.04
N GLU A 337 4.59 26.28 1.68
CA GLU A 337 5.22 27.60 1.72
C GLU A 337 6.06 27.85 0.46
N CYS A 338 6.12 29.12 0.04
CA CYS A 338 6.92 29.59 -1.10
C CYS A 338 7.97 30.60 -0.63
N GLY A 339 9.02 30.76 -1.42
CA GLY A 339 10.04 31.78 -1.22
C GLY A 339 10.90 31.98 -2.47
N CYS A 340 11.87 32.89 -2.37
CA CYS A 340 12.77 33.20 -3.49
C CYS A 340 14.02 32.33 -3.47
N GLY A 341 14.35 31.75 -4.64
CA GLY A 341 15.38 30.72 -4.82
C GLY A 341 16.33 30.99 -5.97
#